data_AF-A0A838VUZ8-F1
#
_entry.id   AF-A0A838VUZ8-F1
#
_cell.length_a   1.000
_cell.length_b   1.000
_cell.length_c   1.000
_cell.angle_alpha   90.00
_cell.angle_beta   90.00
_cell.angle_gamma   90.00
#
_symmetry.space_group_name_H-M   'P 1'
#
loop_
_entity.id
_entity.type
_entity.pdbx_description
1 polymer ?
#
loop_
_entity_poly.entity_id
_entity_poly.type
_entity_poly.pdbx_seq_one_letter_code
_entity_poly.pdbx_strand_id
1 'polypeptide(L)'
;MKQKRLIVYLIVGFATLLNAVFTFAALAPALALSKVQYGGASVLPYTRWKPKNQGGKAYLLLLREASGTDKGTYDALGGRRDPKEEPKDTASRELSEEAMGLLGNPGTLLTYIDSLGKNTRNVVVNDNKHTVIYITKFSPQSLGNLVSNFYSKRQQLLTNPQANRKFLEKDSIAWVSWQNLEQAIGQAPRNANGQLITPIKVWANVVDAAGKKNAAQIDLRPVFVSSLQSFFKNAQPPILRQGHNPKVKFYTY
;
A
#
# COMPACT_ATOMS: atom_id res chain seq x y z
N MET A 1 89.12 -14.02 -3.80
CA MET A 1 88.29 -13.22 -2.86
C MET A 1 87.18 -12.50 -3.62
N LYS A 2 85.94 -13.01 -3.61
CA LYS A 2 84.73 -12.22 -3.94
C LYS A 2 83.55 -12.73 -3.09
N GLN A 3 82.99 -11.80 -2.32
CA GLN A 3 81.99 -12.00 -1.27
C GLN A 3 80.64 -12.45 -1.83
N LYS A 4 80.04 -13.48 -1.22
CA LYS A 4 78.61 -13.80 -1.34
C LYS A 4 77.84 -12.83 -0.44
N ARG A 5 76.90 -12.06 -0.99
CA ARG A 5 75.92 -11.29 -0.22
C ARG A 5 74.62 -12.06 -0.14
N LEU A 6 74.27 -12.47 1.09
CA LEU A 6 73.01 -13.06 1.49
C LEU A 6 72.02 -11.92 1.74
N ILE A 7 70.91 -11.87 0.99
CA ILE A 7 69.81 -10.93 1.25
C ILE A 7 68.80 -11.66 2.12
N VAL A 8 68.70 -11.23 3.38
CA VAL A 8 67.68 -11.65 4.34
C VAL A 8 66.46 -10.74 4.14
N TYR A 9 65.32 -11.30 3.75
CA TYR A 9 64.05 -10.57 3.77
C TYR A 9 63.49 -10.54 5.18
N LEU A 10 63.47 -9.35 5.78
CA LEU A 10 62.83 -9.03 7.04
C LEU A 10 61.32 -8.88 6.80
N ILE A 11 60.50 -9.84 7.25
CA ILE A 11 59.04 -9.71 7.26
C ILE A 11 58.67 -8.88 8.49
N VAL A 12 58.38 -7.60 8.28
CA VAL A 12 57.80 -6.71 9.31
C VAL A 12 56.31 -6.99 9.38
N GLY A 13 55.87 -7.58 10.49
CA GLY A 13 54.46 -7.80 10.80
C GLY A 13 53.74 -6.47 11.06
N PHE A 14 52.83 -6.10 10.18
CA PHE A 14 51.85 -5.03 10.41
C PHE A 14 50.65 -5.62 11.16
N ALA A 15 50.61 -5.42 12.47
CA ALA A 15 49.42 -5.68 13.27
C ALA A 15 48.51 -4.44 13.19
N THR A 16 47.53 -4.45 12.29
CA THR A 16 46.45 -3.46 12.28
C THR A 16 45.49 -3.74 13.44
N LEU A 17 45.60 -2.94 14.51
CA LEU A 17 44.54 -2.79 15.51
C LEU A 17 43.30 -2.17 14.82
N LEU A 18 42.30 -3.00 14.53
CA LEU A 18 40.97 -2.52 14.17
C LEU A 18 40.27 -2.09 15.46
N ASN A 19 40.26 -0.79 15.73
CA ASN A 19 39.35 -0.20 16.72
C ASN A 19 37.91 -0.39 16.22
N ALA A 20 37.23 -1.41 16.74
CA ALA A 20 35.79 -1.56 16.57
C ALA A 20 35.10 -0.45 17.37
N VAL A 21 34.87 0.69 16.72
CA VAL A 21 33.97 1.73 17.23
C VAL A 21 32.56 1.15 17.18
N PHE A 22 32.12 0.54 18.29
CA PHE A 22 30.72 0.26 18.53
C PHE A 22 30.01 1.60 18.79
N THR A 23 29.59 2.29 17.74
CA THR A 23 28.57 3.32 17.85
C THR A 23 27.28 2.64 18.32
N PHE A 24 27.00 2.77 19.62
CA PHE A 24 25.66 2.56 20.16
C PHE A 24 24.76 3.64 19.53
N ALA A 25 24.12 3.31 18.42
CA ALA A 25 22.99 4.09 17.94
C ALA A 25 21.94 4.07 19.04
N ALA A 26 21.69 5.23 19.65
CA ALA A 26 20.60 5.39 20.59
C ALA A 26 19.30 4.96 19.88
N LEU A 27 18.70 3.88 20.37
CA LEU A 27 17.41 3.38 19.91
C LEU A 27 16.37 4.47 20.14
N ALA A 28 16.08 5.26 19.11
CA ALA A 28 14.96 6.20 19.14
C ALA A 28 13.69 5.41 19.48
N PRO A 29 12.83 5.89 20.41
CA PRO A 29 11.65 5.16 20.81
C PRO A 29 10.76 4.88 19.59
N ALA A 30 10.36 3.61 19.44
CA ALA A 30 9.47 3.16 18.39
C ALA A 30 8.16 3.96 18.44
N LEU A 31 7.71 4.50 17.30
CA LEU A 31 6.40 5.12 17.20
C LEU A 31 5.35 4.01 17.01
N ALA A 32 4.46 3.85 17.99
CA ALA A 32 3.31 2.97 17.85
C ALA A 32 2.33 3.54 16.81
N LEU A 33 1.67 2.67 16.04
CA LEU A 33 0.68 3.09 15.04
C LEU A 33 -0.48 3.88 15.67
N SER A 34 -0.82 3.57 16.93
CA SER A 34 -1.80 4.31 17.74
C SER A 34 -1.37 5.75 18.09
N LYS A 35 -0.08 6.07 17.95
CA LYS A 35 0.48 7.42 18.19
C LYS A 35 0.68 8.22 16.89
N VAL A 36 0.37 7.63 15.73
CA VAL A 36 0.46 8.33 14.44
C VAL A 36 -0.66 9.35 14.35
N GLN A 37 -0.30 10.60 14.06
CA GLN A 37 -1.28 11.60 13.63
C GLN A 37 -1.67 11.33 12.18
N TYR A 38 -2.86 10.78 11.99
CA TYR A 38 -3.41 10.46 10.67
C TYR A 38 -4.76 11.15 10.46
N GLY A 39 -5.04 11.51 9.20
CA GLY A 39 -6.28 12.10 8.73
C GLY A 39 -7.15 11.10 7.96
N GLY A 40 -6.57 10.04 7.40
CA GLY A 40 -7.30 8.99 6.71
C GLY A 40 -6.55 7.67 6.67
N ALA A 41 -7.30 6.59 6.51
CA ALA A 41 -6.74 5.26 6.39
C ALA A 41 -7.48 4.43 5.33
N SER A 42 -6.75 3.56 4.65
CA SER A 42 -7.28 2.74 3.56
C SER A 42 -6.74 1.32 3.57
N VAL A 43 -7.43 0.44 2.87
CA VAL A 43 -7.01 -0.92 2.56
C VAL A 43 -6.80 -1.01 1.07
N LEU A 44 -5.61 -1.45 0.67
CA LEU A 44 -5.28 -1.84 -0.68
C LEU A 44 -5.40 -3.37 -0.79
N PRO A 45 -6.59 -3.90 -1.14
CA PRO A 45 -6.82 -5.33 -1.23
C PRO A 45 -6.05 -5.91 -2.42
N TYR A 46 -5.42 -7.06 -2.21
CA TYR A 46 -4.81 -7.81 -3.29
C TYR A 46 -5.09 -9.31 -3.15
N THR A 47 -4.99 -10.01 -4.27
CA THR A 47 -4.99 -11.48 -4.27
C THR A 47 -3.86 -12.00 -5.16
N ARG A 48 -3.62 -13.31 -5.10
CA ARG A 48 -2.71 -14.00 -6.02
C ARG A 48 -3.48 -15.02 -6.82
N TRP A 49 -3.57 -14.82 -8.13
CA TRP A 49 -4.06 -15.86 -9.03
C TRP A 49 -2.89 -16.70 -9.51
N LYS A 50 -3.04 -18.01 -9.38
CA LYS A 50 -2.16 -18.98 -10.02
C LYS A 50 -2.81 -19.39 -11.34
N PRO A 51 -2.26 -18.99 -12.51
CA PRO A 51 -2.46 -19.78 -13.70
C PRO A 51 -1.94 -21.20 -13.41
N LYS A 52 -2.59 -22.25 -13.94
CA LYS A 52 -2.02 -23.61 -13.87
C LYS A 52 -0.55 -23.53 -14.35
N ASN A 53 0.37 -23.99 -13.52
CA ASN A 53 1.82 -24.07 -13.79
C ASN A 53 2.63 -22.76 -13.83
N GLN A 54 2.14 -21.66 -13.24
CA GLN A 54 2.97 -20.46 -13.03
C GLN A 54 2.95 -19.99 -11.58
N GLY A 55 4.06 -19.39 -11.13
CA GLY A 55 4.11 -18.67 -9.86
C GLY A 55 2.99 -17.63 -9.81
N GLY A 56 2.17 -17.65 -8.74
CA GLY A 56 0.96 -16.84 -8.69
C GLY A 56 1.24 -15.34 -8.79
N LYS A 57 0.67 -14.69 -9.80
CA LYS A 57 0.76 -13.24 -10.03
C LYS A 57 -0.14 -12.50 -9.05
N ALA A 58 0.36 -11.41 -8.48
CA ALA A 58 -0.40 -10.57 -7.57
C ALA A 58 -1.19 -9.50 -8.35
N TYR A 59 -2.46 -9.35 -8.00
CA TYR A 59 -3.36 -8.35 -8.55
C TYR A 59 -4.04 -7.61 -7.42
N LEU A 60 -4.17 -6.31 -7.61
CA LEU A 60 -4.82 -5.39 -6.69
C LEU A 60 -6.17 -5.00 -7.26
N LEU A 61 -7.10 -4.71 -6.36
CA LEU A 61 -8.40 -4.20 -6.71
C LEU A 61 -8.46 -2.72 -6.37
N LEU A 62 -8.72 -1.88 -7.37
CA LEU A 62 -8.95 -0.44 -7.18
C LEU A 62 -10.38 -0.10 -7.55
N LEU A 63 -10.95 0.88 -6.86
CA LEU A 63 -12.30 1.37 -7.12
C LEU A 63 -12.26 2.85 -7.53
N ARG A 64 -13.18 3.24 -8.42
CA ARG A 64 -13.26 4.60 -8.96
C ARG A 64 -14.14 5.51 -8.10
N GLU A 65 -13.66 6.72 -7.82
CA GLU A 65 -14.45 7.77 -7.18
C GLU A 65 -15.62 8.22 -8.05
N ALA A 66 -16.84 8.10 -7.54
CA ALA A 66 -18.07 8.49 -8.23
C ALA A 66 -18.38 10.00 -8.08
N SER A 67 -17.79 10.66 -7.09
CA SER A 67 -18.09 12.06 -6.73
C SER A 67 -16.90 12.77 -6.10
N GLY A 68 -17.03 14.07 -5.82
CA GLY A 68 -15.97 14.90 -5.24
C GLY A 68 -14.95 15.43 -6.24
N THR A 69 -13.90 16.06 -5.74
CA THR A 69 -12.85 16.71 -6.55
C THR A 69 -12.00 15.73 -7.35
N ASP A 70 -11.90 14.50 -6.88
CA ASP A 70 -11.10 13.43 -7.49
C ASP A 70 -11.97 12.44 -8.30
N LYS A 71 -13.22 12.84 -8.64
CA LYS A 71 -14.15 12.01 -9.41
C LYS A 71 -13.49 11.46 -10.68
N GLY A 72 -13.68 10.18 -10.93
CA GLY A 72 -13.14 9.49 -12.10
C GLY A 72 -11.76 8.87 -11.89
N THR A 73 -11.08 9.19 -10.80
CA THR A 73 -9.81 8.55 -10.43
C THR A 73 -10.03 7.28 -9.62
N TYR A 74 -9.03 6.39 -9.62
CA TYR A 74 -9.05 5.11 -8.90
C TYR A 74 -8.07 5.11 -7.72
N ASP A 75 -8.48 4.49 -6.62
CA ASP A 75 -7.73 4.37 -5.37
C ASP A 75 -8.00 3.00 -4.69
N ALA A 76 -7.25 2.69 -3.64
CA ALA A 76 -7.58 1.78 -2.56
C ALA A 76 -8.92 2.17 -1.88
N LEU A 77 -9.44 1.25 -1.05
CA LEU A 77 -10.69 1.51 -0.33
C LEU A 77 -10.40 2.19 1.00
N GLY A 78 -10.88 3.41 1.21
CA GLY A 78 -10.50 4.18 2.38
C GLY A 78 -11.02 5.60 2.38
N GLY A 79 -10.94 6.22 3.55
CA GLY A 79 -11.49 7.55 3.76
C GLY A 79 -10.99 8.22 5.02
N ARG A 80 -11.77 9.18 5.49
CA ARG A 80 -11.39 10.09 6.56
C ARG A 80 -11.58 9.42 7.92
N ARG A 81 -10.67 9.74 8.84
CA ARG A 81 -10.79 9.40 10.25
C ARG A 81 -12.02 10.04 10.90
N ASP A 82 -12.83 9.24 11.59
CA ASP A 82 -13.86 9.72 12.52
C ASP A 82 -13.28 9.95 13.93
N PRO A 83 -13.94 10.77 14.77
CA PRO A 83 -13.47 11.04 16.13
C PRO A 83 -13.24 9.75 16.92
N LYS A 84 -12.08 9.65 17.58
CA LYS A 84 -11.65 8.54 18.43
C LYS A 84 -11.31 7.23 17.71
N GLU A 85 -11.33 7.19 16.37
CA GLU A 85 -10.82 6.03 15.63
C GLU A 85 -9.28 5.94 15.70
N GLU A 86 -8.76 4.72 15.71
CA GLU A 86 -7.39 4.38 15.31
C GLU A 86 -7.32 4.06 13.80
N PRO A 87 -6.12 4.11 13.16
CA PRO A 87 -6.01 3.89 11.71
C PRO A 87 -6.67 2.60 11.21
N LYS A 88 -6.64 1.55 12.04
CA LYS A 88 -7.24 0.26 11.71
C LYS A 88 -8.77 0.31 11.73
N ASP A 89 -9.36 1.03 12.69
CA ASP A 89 -10.81 1.24 12.79
C ASP A 89 -11.31 1.95 11.53
N THR A 90 -10.68 3.08 11.19
CA THR A 90 -10.96 3.84 9.97
C THR A 90 -10.84 2.94 8.73
N ALA A 91 -9.72 2.24 8.56
CA ALA A 91 -9.52 1.37 7.40
C ALA A 91 -10.57 0.24 7.31
N SER A 92 -10.97 -0.35 8.44
CA SER A 92 -11.97 -1.42 8.46
C SER A 92 -13.38 -0.92 8.16
N ARG A 93 -13.76 0.25 8.68
CA ARG A 93 -15.05 0.89 8.42
C ARG A 93 -15.15 1.26 6.95
N GLU A 94 -14.18 2.02 6.45
CA GLU A 94 -14.15 2.50 5.07
C GLU A 94 -14.10 1.34 4.07
N LEU A 95 -13.31 0.29 4.33
CA LEU A 95 -13.33 -0.91 3.50
C LEU A 95 -14.73 -1.52 3.44
N SER A 96 -15.43 -1.62 4.57
CA SER A 96 -16.79 -2.16 4.60
C SER A 96 -17.78 -1.27 3.84
N GLU A 97 -17.70 0.04 4.06
CA GLU A 97 -18.60 1.03 3.44
C GLU A 97 -18.43 1.03 1.91
N GLU A 98 -17.20 1.19 1.42
CA GLU A 98 -16.91 1.27 -0.01
C GLU A 98 -16.98 -0.08 -0.74
N ALA A 99 -16.79 -1.19 -0.02
CA ALA A 99 -17.09 -2.53 -0.53
C ALA A 99 -18.59 -2.88 -0.45
N MET A 100 -19.44 -1.98 0.04
CA MET A 100 -20.88 -2.20 0.24
C MET A 100 -21.20 -3.45 1.08
N GLY A 101 -20.34 -3.75 2.05
CA GLY A 101 -20.39 -4.94 2.91
C GLY A 101 -20.03 -6.26 2.23
N LEU A 102 -19.67 -6.27 0.94
CA LEU A 102 -19.42 -7.50 0.16
C LEU A 102 -18.16 -8.27 0.59
N LEU A 103 -17.28 -7.63 1.37
CA LEU A 103 -16.11 -8.26 1.98
C LEU A 103 -16.27 -8.56 3.49
N GLY A 104 -17.39 -8.13 4.09
CA GLY A 104 -17.64 -8.23 5.52
C GLY A 104 -18.05 -6.90 6.14
N ASN A 105 -18.46 -6.96 7.40
CA ASN A 105 -18.77 -5.79 8.22
C ASN A 105 -17.50 -5.24 8.92
N PRO A 106 -17.54 -4.00 9.45
CA PRO A 106 -16.35 -3.39 10.06
C PRO A 106 -15.71 -4.25 11.16
N GLY A 107 -16.50 -4.86 12.06
CA GLY A 107 -15.98 -5.69 13.14
C GLY A 107 -15.22 -6.93 12.65
N THR A 108 -15.75 -7.63 11.64
CA THR A 108 -15.05 -8.76 11.01
C THR A 108 -13.77 -8.32 10.30
N LEU A 109 -13.81 -7.16 9.62
CA LEU A 109 -12.66 -6.64 8.88
C LEU A 109 -11.58 -6.09 9.81
N LEU A 110 -11.95 -5.56 10.98
CA LEU A 110 -11.02 -5.05 11.99
C LEU A 110 -10.06 -6.14 12.50
N THR A 111 -10.55 -7.37 12.64
CA THR A 111 -9.72 -8.53 13.02
C THR A 111 -8.92 -9.07 11.83
N TYR A 112 -9.45 -8.92 10.61
CA TYR A 112 -8.80 -9.38 9.38
C TYR A 112 -7.63 -8.50 8.96
N ILE A 113 -7.79 -7.17 9.06
CA ILE A 113 -6.81 -6.14 8.70
C ILE A 113 -5.92 -5.88 9.92
N ASP A 114 -5.06 -6.83 10.25
CA ASP A 114 -4.15 -6.69 11.38
C ASP A 114 -2.70 -6.65 10.92
N SER A 115 -1.93 -5.68 11.43
CA SER A 115 -0.51 -5.58 11.18
C SER A 115 0.24 -6.81 11.73
N LEU A 116 -0.20 -7.40 12.83
CA LEU A 116 0.40 -8.61 13.42
C LEU A 116 -0.10 -9.88 12.74
N GLY A 117 -1.33 -9.85 12.21
CA GLY A 117 -1.97 -10.96 11.50
C GLY A 117 -1.31 -11.35 10.17
N LYS A 118 -1.71 -12.51 9.63
CA LYS A 118 -1.10 -13.10 8.42
C LYS A 118 -1.55 -12.44 7.10
N ASN A 119 -2.68 -11.73 7.11
CA ASN A 119 -3.30 -11.22 5.88
C ASN A 119 -2.69 -9.89 5.43
N THR A 120 -2.32 -9.01 6.36
CA THR A 120 -1.64 -7.75 6.05
C THR A 120 -0.16 -8.01 5.78
N ARG A 121 0.28 -7.68 4.57
CA ARG A 121 1.67 -7.83 4.16
C ARG A 121 2.51 -6.62 4.59
N ASN A 122 2.00 -5.42 4.39
CA ASN A 122 2.63 -4.16 4.77
C ASN A 122 1.59 -3.17 5.27
N VAL A 123 2.01 -2.26 6.13
CA VAL A 123 1.30 -1.05 6.50
C VAL A 123 2.19 0.12 6.09
N VAL A 124 1.73 0.94 5.15
CA VAL A 124 2.47 2.09 4.66
C VAL A 124 1.93 3.33 5.36
N VAL A 125 2.78 3.98 6.14
CA VAL A 125 2.46 5.23 6.84
C VAL A 125 3.18 6.37 6.12
N ASN A 126 2.41 7.32 5.60
CA ASN A 126 2.95 8.56 5.05
C ASN A 126 2.57 9.71 5.98
N ASP A 127 3.52 10.14 6.80
CA ASP A 127 3.29 11.15 7.84
C ASP A 127 2.91 12.50 7.23
N ASN A 128 3.53 12.87 6.10
CA ASN A 128 3.31 14.17 5.45
C ASN A 128 1.96 14.27 4.73
N LYS A 129 1.37 13.13 4.38
CA LYS A 129 0.01 13.05 3.86
C LYS A 129 -1.00 12.68 4.94
N HIS A 130 -0.56 12.39 6.15
CA HIS A 130 -1.39 11.89 7.23
C HIS A 130 -2.25 10.68 6.82
N THR A 131 -1.68 9.79 6.00
CA THR A 131 -2.39 8.60 5.48
C THR A 131 -1.74 7.31 5.95
N VAL A 132 -2.57 6.31 6.26
CA VAL A 132 -2.14 4.93 6.57
C VAL A 132 -2.79 3.96 5.57
N ILE A 133 -1.99 3.14 4.89
CA ILE A 133 -2.49 2.18 3.89
C ILE A 133 -2.11 0.75 4.30
N TYR A 134 -3.11 -0.09 4.49
CA TYR A 134 -2.94 -1.53 4.77
C TYR A 134 -2.96 -2.32 3.47
N ILE A 135 -1.84 -2.93 3.11
CA ILE A 135 -1.76 -3.81 1.93
C ILE A 135 -2.13 -5.23 2.36
N THR A 136 -3.39 -5.60 2.12
CA THR A 136 -4.01 -6.78 2.73
C THR A 136 -4.38 -7.82 1.68
N LYS A 137 -3.96 -9.06 1.92
CA LYS A 137 -4.26 -10.20 1.06
C LYS A 137 -5.66 -10.72 1.35
N PHE A 138 -6.48 -10.82 0.33
CA PHE A 138 -7.76 -11.52 0.35
C PHE A 138 -7.71 -12.79 -0.50
N SER A 139 -8.61 -13.74 -0.20
CA SER A 139 -8.77 -14.93 -1.04
C SER A 139 -9.30 -14.54 -2.43
N PRO A 140 -8.94 -15.29 -3.49
CA PRO A 140 -9.54 -15.07 -4.81
C PRO A 140 -11.07 -15.14 -4.80
N GLN A 141 -11.63 -16.02 -3.97
CA GLN A 141 -13.08 -16.16 -3.76
C GLN A 141 -13.70 -14.87 -3.21
N SER A 142 -13.10 -14.29 -2.17
CA SER A 142 -13.62 -13.08 -1.50
C SER A 142 -13.65 -11.88 -2.43
N LEU A 143 -12.54 -11.61 -3.14
CA LEU A 143 -12.52 -10.51 -4.09
C LEU A 143 -13.35 -10.82 -5.34
N GLY A 144 -13.40 -12.09 -5.78
CA GLY A 144 -14.29 -12.53 -6.85
C GLY A 144 -15.76 -12.26 -6.51
N ASN A 145 -16.18 -12.55 -5.28
CA ASN A 145 -17.53 -12.25 -4.79
C ASN A 145 -17.85 -10.76 -4.81
N LEU A 146 -16.92 -9.92 -4.35
CA LEU A 146 -17.10 -8.46 -4.45
C LEU A 146 -17.28 -8.05 -5.91
N VAL A 147 -16.42 -8.51 -6.82
CA VAL A 147 -16.48 -8.11 -8.23
C VAL A 147 -17.78 -8.55 -8.90
N SER A 148 -18.20 -9.79 -8.69
CA SER A 148 -19.43 -10.33 -9.29
C SER A 148 -20.70 -9.65 -8.78
N ASN A 149 -20.69 -9.10 -7.56
CA ASN A 149 -21.86 -8.49 -6.94
C ASN A 149 -21.82 -6.96 -6.87
N PHE A 150 -20.72 -6.32 -7.25
CA PHE A 150 -20.55 -4.88 -7.08
C PHE A 150 -21.64 -4.07 -7.77
N TYR A 151 -21.85 -4.30 -9.07
CA TYR A 151 -22.79 -3.51 -9.87
C TYR A 151 -24.24 -3.77 -9.49
N SER A 152 -24.62 -5.02 -9.20
CA SER A 152 -25.97 -5.36 -8.74
C SER A 152 -26.25 -4.78 -7.35
N LYS A 153 -25.29 -4.87 -6.42
CA LYS A 153 -25.41 -4.28 -5.08
C LYS A 153 -25.52 -2.77 -5.13
N ARG A 154 -24.70 -2.12 -5.96
CA ARG A 154 -24.76 -0.67 -6.16
C ARG A 154 -26.11 -0.24 -6.72
N GLN A 155 -26.63 -0.96 -7.73
CA GLN A 155 -27.94 -0.67 -8.30
C GLN A 155 -29.06 -0.81 -7.26
N GLN A 156 -29.02 -1.84 -6.42
CA GLN A 156 -29.95 -2.02 -5.30
C GLN A 156 -29.91 -0.82 -4.33
N LEU A 157 -28.72 -0.32 -4.01
CA LEU A 157 -28.55 0.83 -3.10
C LEU A 157 -28.98 2.15 -3.74
N LEU A 158 -28.82 2.30 -5.06
CA LEU A 158 -29.28 3.49 -5.77
C LEU A 158 -30.81 3.61 -5.77
N THR A 159 -31.51 2.49 -5.94
CA THR A 159 -32.98 2.45 -6.03
C THR A 159 -33.68 2.38 -4.67
N ASN A 160 -32.94 2.11 -3.60
CA ASN A 160 -33.48 2.12 -2.24
C ASN A 160 -33.38 3.54 -1.62
N PRO A 161 -34.50 4.25 -1.37
CA PRO A 161 -34.48 5.59 -0.81
C PRO A 161 -33.92 5.65 0.62
N GLN A 162 -33.93 4.53 1.35
CA GLN A 162 -33.40 4.41 2.72
C GLN A 162 -31.93 3.96 2.76
N ALA A 163 -31.29 3.74 1.61
CA ALA A 163 -29.90 3.32 1.57
C ALA A 163 -28.96 4.44 2.04
N ASN A 164 -27.96 4.07 2.85
CA ASN A 164 -26.90 4.98 3.22
C ASN A 164 -26.05 5.34 1.98
N ARG A 165 -26.01 6.64 1.66
CA ARG A 165 -25.31 7.16 0.47
C ARG A 165 -23.78 7.01 0.54
N LYS A 166 -23.20 6.82 1.72
CA LYS A 166 -21.76 6.50 1.89
C LYS A 166 -21.34 5.25 1.10
N PHE A 167 -22.25 4.30 0.90
CA PHE A 167 -21.98 3.09 0.11
C PHE A 167 -21.92 3.32 -1.41
N LEU A 168 -22.24 4.53 -1.89
CA LEU A 168 -22.31 4.85 -3.32
C LEU A 168 -21.12 5.69 -3.80
N GLU A 169 -20.12 5.91 -2.95
CA GLU A 169 -18.92 6.69 -3.23
C GLU A 169 -18.10 6.11 -4.38
N LYS A 170 -18.16 4.80 -4.59
CA LYS A 170 -17.50 4.12 -5.70
C LYS A 170 -18.48 3.69 -6.79
N ASP A 171 -18.06 3.77 -8.05
CA ASP A 171 -18.92 3.41 -9.20
C ASP A 171 -18.29 2.49 -10.26
N SER A 172 -17.00 2.16 -10.13
CA SER A 172 -16.32 1.24 -11.04
C SER A 172 -15.22 0.46 -10.33
N ILE A 173 -14.90 -0.72 -10.84
CA ILE A 173 -13.86 -1.61 -10.33
C ILE A 173 -12.83 -1.87 -11.42
N ALA A 174 -11.55 -1.88 -11.04
CA ALA A 174 -10.45 -2.30 -11.89
C ALA A 174 -9.50 -3.29 -11.20
N TRP A 175 -9.06 -4.29 -11.96
CA TRP A 175 -7.96 -5.17 -11.59
C TRP A 175 -6.64 -4.64 -12.14
N VAL A 176 -5.69 -4.37 -11.26
CA VAL A 176 -4.35 -3.88 -11.63
C VAL A 176 -3.31 -4.92 -11.23
N SER A 177 -2.37 -5.25 -12.13
CA SER A 177 -1.26 -6.11 -11.74
C SER A 177 -0.35 -5.38 -10.76
N TRP A 178 0.26 -6.10 -9.81
CA TRP A 178 1.21 -5.48 -8.88
C TRP A 178 2.34 -4.76 -9.58
N GLN A 179 2.91 -5.39 -10.61
CA GLN A 179 4.00 -4.82 -11.38
C GLN A 179 3.59 -3.52 -12.08
N ASN A 180 2.40 -3.45 -12.68
CA ASN A 180 1.93 -2.23 -13.34
C ASN A 180 1.75 -1.10 -12.32
N LEU A 181 1.17 -1.40 -11.15
CA LEU A 181 0.97 -0.39 -10.11
C LEU A 181 2.29 0.10 -9.53
N GLU A 182 3.21 -0.81 -9.24
CA GLU A 182 4.56 -0.51 -8.76
C GLU A 182 5.32 0.38 -9.75
N GLN A 183 5.26 0.07 -11.04
CA GLN A 183 5.88 0.89 -12.07
C GLN A 183 5.23 2.28 -12.16
N ALA A 184 3.91 2.33 -12.28
CA ALA A 184 3.17 3.59 -12.46
C ALA A 184 3.38 4.55 -11.27
N ILE A 185 3.27 4.05 -10.04
CA ILE A 185 3.43 4.87 -8.83
C ILE A 185 4.92 5.15 -8.56
N GLY A 186 5.77 4.14 -8.66
CA GLY A 186 7.22 4.27 -8.42
C GLY A 186 7.90 5.24 -9.38
N GLN A 187 7.41 5.35 -10.62
CA GLN A 187 7.96 6.25 -11.64
C GLN A 187 7.16 7.54 -11.83
N ALA A 188 6.10 7.75 -11.03
CA ALA A 188 5.25 8.94 -11.17
C ALA A 188 6.09 10.24 -11.05
N PRO A 189 6.08 11.10 -12.09
CA PRO A 189 6.93 12.28 -12.12
C PRO A 189 6.46 13.34 -11.12
N ARG A 190 7.40 14.16 -10.66
CA ARG A 190 7.15 15.33 -9.82
C ARG A 190 7.74 16.58 -10.45
N ASN A 191 7.10 17.73 -10.23
CA ASN A 191 7.63 19.03 -10.63
C ASN A 191 8.74 19.49 -9.66
N ALA A 192 9.34 20.66 -9.93
CA ALA A 192 10.40 21.23 -9.11
C ALA A 192 9.99 21.48 -7.64
N ASN A 193 8.69 21.65 -7.37
CA ASN A 193 8.13 21.85 -6.04
C ASN A 193 7.79 20.53 -5.33
N GLY A 194 8.17 19.39 -5.91
CA GLY A 194 7.87 18.07 -5.37
C GLY A 194 6.39 17.66 -5.47
N GLN A 195 5.56 18.36 -6.24
CA GLN A 195 4.17 17.95 -6.48
C GLN A 195 4.09 16.93 -7.61
N LEU A 196 3.19 15.96 -7.52
CA LEU A 196 2.97 14.99 -8.60
C LEU A 196 2.47 15.70 -9.86
N ILE A 197 3.02 15.31 -11.01
CA ILE A 197 2.51 15.73 -12.32
C ILE A 197 1.39 14.75 -12.70
N THR A 198 0.17 15.26 -12.80
CA THR A 198 -1.05 14.49 -13.07
C THR A 198 -1.49 14.63 -14.53
N PRO A 199 -2.27 13.67 -15.09
CA PRO A 199 -2.73 12.42 -14.46
C PRO A 199 -1.64 11.35 -14.39
N ILE A 200 -1.67 10.52 -13.34
CA ILE A 200 -0.85 9.30 -13.26
C ILE A 200 -1.70 8.14 -13.74
N LYS A 201 -1.26 7.47 -14.81
CA LYS A 201 -2.05 6.40 -15.45
C LYS A 201 -1.46 5.02 -15.18
N VAL A 202 -2.33 4.02 -15.10
CA VAL A 202 -1.93 2.61 -15.02
C VAL A 202 -2.81 1.73 -15.91
N TRP A 203 -2.20 0.71 -16.53
CA TRP A 203 -2.94 -0.31 -17.26
C TRP A 203 -3.66 -1.26 -16.32
N ALA A 204 -4.95 -1.45 -16.55
CA ALA A 204 -5.85 -2.24 -15.73
C ALA A 204 -6.86 -3.02 -16.58
N ASN A 205 -7.52 -4.01 -15.95
CA ASN A 205 -8.72 -4.63 -16.48
C ASN A 205 -9.94 -4.06 -15.74
N VAL A 206 -10.64 -3.13 -16.37
CA VAL A 206 -11.87 -2.52 -15.83
C VAL A 206 -13.02 -3.49 -16.02
N VAL A 207 -13.76 -3.77 -14.95
CA VAL A 207 -14.92 -4.67 -14.99
C VAL A 207 -16.15 -3.83 -15.29
N ASP A 208 -16.98 -4.21 -16.26
CA ASP A 208 -18.27 -3.55 -16.53
C ASP A 208 -19.44 -4.22 -15.77
N ALA A 209 -20.65 -3.65 -15.90
CA ALA A 209 -21.84 -4.16 -15.22
C ALA A 209 -22.25 -5.58 -15.64
N ALA A 210 -21.82 -6.05 -16.81
CA ALA A 210 -22.01 -7.43 -17.25
C ALA A 210 -20.92 -8.38 -16.73
N GLY A 211 -19.97 -7.88 -15.94
CA GLY A 211 -18.82 -8.64 -15.43
C GLY A 211 -17.70 -8.83 -16.46
N LYS A 212 -17.81 -8.23 -17.66
CA LYS A 212 -16.77 -8.33 -18.68
C LYS A 212 -15.59 -7.43 -18.30
N LYS A 213 -14.40 -7.95 -18.53
CA LYS A 213 -13.12 -7.30 -18.24
C LYS A 213 -12.59 -6.64 -19.52
N ASN A 214 -12.42 -5.33 -19.48
CA ASN A 214 -11.93 -4.55 -20.60
C ASN A 214 -10.57 -3.94 -20.22
N ALA A 215 -9.54 -4.19 -21.03
CA ALA A 215 -8.23 -3.59 -20.82
C ALA A 215 -8.30 -2.08 -21.12
N ALA A 216 -7.87 -1.25 -20.17
CA ALA A 216 -7.88 0.20 -20.30
C ALA A 216 -6.79 0.84 -19.44
N GLN A 217 -6.43 2.09 -19.77
CA GLN A 217 -5.70 2.94 -18.84
C GLN A 217 -6.68 3.65 -17.91
N ILE A 218 -6.39 3.64 -16.62
CA ILE A 218 -7.15 4.34 -15.59
C ILE A 218 -6.26 5.40 -14.93
N ASP A 219 -6.89 6.50 -14.51
CA ASP A 219 -6.22 7.56 -13.77
C ASP A 219 -6.21 7.22 -12.27
N LEU A 220 -5.03 7.31 -11.65
CA LEU A 220 -4.86 7.08 -10.21
C LEU A 220 -5.06 8.38 -9.42
N ARG A 221 -5.67 8.27 -8.24
CA ARG A 221 -5.87 9.41 -7.35
C ARG A 221 -4.53 9.99 -6.88
N PRO A 222 -4.30 11.31 -6.94
CA PRO A 222 -2.99 11.88 -6.58
C PRO A 222 -2.54 11.58 -5.14
N VAL A 223 -3.47 11.61 -4.17
CA VAL A 223 -3.13 11.29 -2.77
C VAL A 223 -2.67 9.83 -2.62
N PHE A 224 -3.35 8.87 -3.27
CA PHE A 224 -2.96 7.46 -3.33
C PHE A 224 -1.54 7.26 -3.84
N VAL A 225 -1.25 7.87 -4.99
CA VAL A 225 0.08 7.79 -5.61
C VAL A 225 1.13 8.39 -4.68
N SER A 226 0.85 9.55 -4.08
CA SER A 226 1.81 10.19 -3.18
C SER A 226 2.04 9.38 -1.91
N SER A 227 1.03 8.70 -1.38
CA SER A 227 1.12 7.88 -0.17
C SER A 227 1.95 6.60 -0.39
N LEU A 228 1.90 6.01 -1.58
CA LEU A 228 2.60 4.76 -1.90
C LEU A 228 3.90 4.92 -2.67
N GLN A 229 4.22 6.10 -3.19
CA GLN A 229 5.38 6.28 -4.06
C GLN A 229 6.69 5.85 -3.41
N SER A 230 6.96 6.26 -2.17
CA SER A 230 8.20 5.88 -1.48
C SER A 230 8.27 4.39 -1.18
N PHE A 231 7.12 3.76 -0.94
CA PHE A 231 7.01 2.31 -0.80
C PHE A 231 7.41 1.59 -2.09
N PHE A 232 6.85 1.99 -3.24
CA PHE A 232 7.14 1.32 -4.52
C PHE A 232 8.50 1.69 -5.12
N LYS A 233 9.07 2.87 -4.81
CA LYS A 233 10.46 3.18 -5.16
C LYS A 233 11.48 2.35 -4.39
N ASN A 234 11.03 1.58 -3.38
CA ASN A 234 11.90 1.03 -2.35
C ASN A 234 12.85 2.11 -1.81
N ALA A 235 12.37 3.35 -1.66
CA ALA A 235 13.21 4.47 -1.25
C ALA A 235 13.80 4.14 0.12
N GLN A 236 15.13 3.99 0.16
CA GLN A 236 15.85 3.49 1.33
C GLN A 236 16.44 4.61 2.19
N PRO A 237 16.52 4.37 3.51
CA PRO A 237 15.70 3.41 4.23
C PRO A 237 14.34 4.03 4.57
N PRO A 238 13.22 3.29 4.43
CA PRO A 238 12.02 3.64 5.20
C PRO A 238 12.45 3.73 6.67
N ILE A 239 11.93 4.69 7.42
CA ILE A 239 12.28 4.81 8.83
C ILE A 239 11.63 3.64 9.56
N LEU A 240 12.36 2.52 9.63
CA LEU A 240 12.08 1.42 10.51
C LEU A 240 12.42 1.93 11.91
N ARG A 241 11.47 2.60 12.56
CA ARG A 241 11.65 2.98 13.97
C ARG A 241 11.79 1.67 14.76
N GLN A 242 13.03 1.37 15.16
CA GLN A 242 13.41 0.09 15.75
C GLN A 242 12.50 -0.27 16.94
N GLY A 243 12.04 -1.52 16.96
CA GLY A 243 11.28 -2.10 18.08
C GLY A 243 9.82 -2.42 17.78
N HIS A 244 9.25 -2.01 16.64
CA HIS A 244 7.85 -2.32 16.27
C HIS A 244 7.74 -2.96 14.88
N ASN A 245 6.74 -3.84 14.73
CA ASN A 245 6.42 -4.73 13.61
C ASN A 245 7.05 -4.39 12.23
N PRO A 246 7.88 -5.28 11.63
CA PRO A 246 8.60 -5.04 10.37
C PRO A 246 7.70 -4.81 9.14
N LYS A 247 6.40 -5.10 9.27
CA LYS A 247 5.41 -4.81 8.24
C LYS A 247 5.02 -3.33 8.18
N VAL A 248 5.26 -2.57 9.24
CA VAL A 248 4.93 -1.13 9.30
C VAL A 248 6.12 -0.34 8.76
N LYS A 249 5.86 0.47 7.73
CA LYS A 249 6.86 1.25 7.00
C LYS A 249 6.48 2.72 7.08
N PHE A 250 7.29 3.51 7.77
CA PHE A 250 7.10 4.96 7.89
C PHE A 250 7.88 5.70 6.81
N TYR A 251 7.22 6.67 6.18
CA TYR A 251 7.78 7.55 5.17
C TYR A 251 7.46 9.01 5.53
N THR A 252 8.50 9.84 5.57
CA THR A 252 8.45 11.29 5.82
C THR A 252 9.13 11.98 4.63
N TYR A 253 8.40 12.75 3.82
CA TYR A 253 8.96 13.51 2.68
C TYR A 253 8.20 14.80 2.44
#